data_AF-K2C453-F1
#
_entry.id   AF-K2C453-F1
#
_cell.length_a   1.000
_cell.length_b   1.000
_cell.length_c   1.000
_cell.angle_alpha   90.00
_cell.angle_beta   90.00
_cell.angle_gamma   90.00
#
_symmetry.space_group_name_H-M   'P 1'
#
loop_
_entity.id
_entity.type
_entity.pdbx_description
1 polymer ?
#
loop_
_entity_poly.entity_id
_entity_poly.type
_entity_poly.pdbx_seq_one_letter_code
_entity_poly.pdbx_strand_id
1 'polypeptide(L)'
;MADFVHLHVHSEYSLLDGLGKLDDLINRAKSFGMTSLALTDHGAMYGSFKFYLKAKEAGIKPILGVETYVAKRSRVDKEAKIDTDPFHLTLLAKNAHGYKNLMKLVTHAHLEGYYYRPRIDWEILEKYHDDLICLSGCLAGQLSQLIQNNAIDEAEAVAKKYSDLFGKDHYYIELQRHPKISVQEEVNSGLVKLSRKLGLPLVATNDIHYVDPDDAEAQEILLCVQTQHTMLESKRPLSMIDSP
;
A
#
# COMPACT_ATOMS: atom_id res chain seq x y z
N MET A 1 6.10 21.96 -13.60
CA MET A 1 6.26 21.09 -12.42
C MET A 1 4.99 20.27 -12.35
N ALA A 2 5.06 18.94 -12.26
CA ALA A 2 3.83 18.15 -12.18
C ALA A 2 3.08 18.46 -10.88
N ASP A 3 1.75 18.56 -10.96
CA ASP A 3 0.86 18.79 -9.81
C ASP A 3 0.56 17.49 -9.02
N PHE A 4 1.18 16.38 -9.40
CA PHE A 4 0.91 15.05 -8.84
C PHE A 4 2.19 14.24 -8.61
N VAL A 5 2.19 13.43 -7.56
CA VAL A 5 3.27 12.51 -7.17
C VAL A 5 2.63 11.19 -6.73
N HIS A 6 3.10 10.06 -7.26
CA HIS A 6 2.65 8.75 -6.78
C HIS A 6 3.25 8.44 -5.40
N LEU A 7 2.38 8.13 -4.44
CA LEU A 7 2.73 7.78 -3.06
C LEU A 7 2.53 6.29 -2.71
N HIS A 8 1.88 5.53 -3.58
CA HIS A 8 1.64 4.09 -3.44
C HIS A 8 2.11 3.41 -4.74
N VAL A 9 3.30 2.81 -4.69
CA VAL A 9 4.05 2.30 -5.84
C VAL A 9 4.80 1.03 -5.45
N HIS A 10 4.57 -0.03 -6.20
CA HIS A 10 5.21 -1.32 -6.10
C HIS A 10 6.26 -1.45 -7.19
N SER A 11 7.41 -2.00 -6.83
CA SER A 11 8.50 -2.29 -7.75
C SER A 11 8.71 -3.80 -7.92
N GLU A 12 9.71 -4.14 -8.73
CA GLU A 12 10.33 -5.47 -8.83
C GLU A 12 10.64 -6.15 -7.46
N TYR A 13 10.68 -5.40 -6.36
CA TYR A 13 10.93 -5.90 -5.01
C TYR A 13 9.67 -6.31 -4.24
N SER A 14 8.48 -6.00 -4.75
CA SER A 14 7.23 -6.67 -4.39
C SER A 14 7.20 -8.03 -5.09
N LEU A 15 7.94 -9.00 -4.54
CA LEU A 15 8.25 -10.25 -5.23
C LEU A 15 6.99 -10.99 -5.68
N LEU A 16 6.99 -11.40 -6.94
CA LEU A 16 5.88 -12.09 -7.61
C LEU A 16 4.60 -11.24 -7.74
N ASP A 17 4.69 -9.92 -7.60
CA ASP A 17 3.56 -9.02 -7.73
C ASP A 17 3.91 -7.76 -8.52
N GLY A 18 4.89 -6.97 -8.07
CA GLY A 18 5.32 -5.77 -8.77
C GLY A 18 6.26 -6.09 -9.94
N LEU A 19 5.91 -5.57 -11.12
CA LEU A 19 6.70 -5.70 -12.35
C LEU A 19 7.61 -4.48 -12.58
N GLY A 20 7.21 -3.30 -12.08
CA GLY A 20 7.87 -2.03 -12.36
C GLY A 20 9.32 -2.00 -11.89
N LYS A 21 10.27 -1.88 -12.83
CA LYS A 21 11.67 -1.78 -12.46
C LYS A 21 12.01 -0.42 -11.90
N LEU A 22 12.95 -0.34 -10.95
CA LEU A 22 13.28 0.92 -10.30
C LEU A 22 13.73 2.02 -11.28
N ASP A 23 14.59 1.68 -12.25
CA ASP A 23 15.05 2.65 -13.25
C ASP A 23 13.90 3.14 -14.13
N ASP A 24 13.03 2.23 -14.55
CA ASP A 24 11.90 2.54 -15.43
C ASP A 24 10.85 3.41 -14.70
N LEU A 25 10.51 3.07 -13.45
CA LEU A 25 9.64 3.87 -12.59
C LEU A 25 10.17 5.29 -12.37
N ILE A 26 11.47 5.44 -12.07
CA ILE A 26 12.11 6.74 -11.84
C ILE A 26 12.14 7.56 -13.14
N ASN A 27 12.52 6.94 -14.25
CA ASN A 27 12.57 7.60 -15.56
C ASN A 27 11.17 8.05 -16.01
N ARG A 28 10.14 7.24 -15.75
CA ARG A 28 8.75 7.56 -16.05
C ARG A 28 8.22 8.72 -15.21
N ALA A 29 8.48 8.72 -13.91
CA ALA A 29 8.13 9.84 -13.05
C ALA A 29 8.80 11.15 -13.54
N LYS A 30 10.07 11.06 -13.94
CA LYS A 30 10.83 12.20 -14.49
C LYS A 30 10.28 12.68 -15.83
N SER A 31 9.88 11.78 -16.74
CA SER A 31 9.31 12.17 -18.05
C SER A 31 7.97 12.89 -17.90
N PHE A 32 7.21 12.58 -16.84
CA PHE A 32 6.00 13.34 -16.47
C PHE A 32 6.27 14.64 -15.71
N GLY A 33 7.54 15.01 -15.48
CA GLY A 33 7.91 16.23 -14.76
C GLY A 33 7.61 16.17 -13.25
N MET A 34 7.43 14.97 -12.69
CA MET A 34 7.35 14.77 -11.24
C MET A 34 8.71 15.01 -10.61
N THR A 35 8.72 15.58 -9.41
CA THR A 35 9.96 15.88 -8.68
C THR A 35 10.20 14.93 -7.51
N SER A 36 9.24 14.06 -7.23
CA SER A 36 9.27 13.09 -6.13
C SER A 36 8.60 11.80 -6.58
N LEU A 37 8.95 10.69 -5.94
CA LEU A 37 8.32 9.38 -6.14
C LEU A 37 8.43 8.58 -4.83
N ALA A 38 7.37 7.88 -4.44
CA ALA A 38 7.42 6.93 -3.35
C ALA A 38 7.75 5.51 -3.82
N LEU A 39 8.25 4.68 -2.90
CA LEU A 39 8.33 3.24 -3.05
C LEU A 39 7.71 2.59 -1.80
N THR A 40 6.69 1.75 -2.00
CA THR A 40 5.86 1.15 -0.95
C THR A 40 5.65 -0.34 -1.22
N ASP A 41 6.73 -1.08 -1.42
CA ASP A 41 6.65 -2.52 -1.72
C ASP A 41 5.89 -3.32 -0.64
N HIS A 42 5.34 -4.46 -1.05
CA HIS A 42 4.55 -5.35 -0.18
C HIS A 42 5.39 -5.96 0.94
N GLY A 43 5.09 -5.58 2.17
CA GLY A 43 5.57 -6.18 3.41
C GLY A 43 7.08 -6.11 3.62
N ALA A 44 7.85 -5.53 2.71
CA ALA A 44 9.30 -5.57 2.68
C ALA A 44 9.91 -4.26 2.17
N MET A 45 11.20 -4.06 2.47
CA MET A 45 11.97 -2.86 2.11
C MET A 45 13.24 -3.20 1.32
N TYR A 46 13.21 -4.30 0.56
CA TYR A 46 14.39 -4.83 -0.15
C TYR A 46 14.96 -3.83 -1.15
N GLY A 47 14.09 -3.12 -1.86
CA GLY A 47 14.47 -2.13 -2.87
C GLY A 47 14.81 -0.75 -2.31
N SER A 48 14.48 -0.43 -1.05
CA SER A 48 14.43 0.95 -0.56
C SER A 48 15.76 1.70 -0.66
N PHE A 49 16.89 1.06 -0.31
CA PHE A 49 18.19 1.72 -0.38
C PHE A 49 18.66 1.93 -1.83
N LYS A 50 18.45 0.93 -2.71
CA LYS A 50 18.77 1.02 -4.14
C LYS A 50 17.93 2.12 -4.81
N PHE A 51 16.63 2.18 -4.49
CA PHE A 51 15.72 3.23 -4.94
C PHE A 51 16.17 4.62 -4.47
N TYR A 52 16.52 4.77 -3.19
CA TYR A 52 17.01 6.03 -2.66
C TYR A 52 18.20 6.58 -3.46
N LEU A 53 19.19 5.74 -3.74
CA LEU A 53 20.39 6.14 -4.51
C LEU A 53 20.03 6.53 -5.95
N LYS A 54 19.28 5.67 -6.66
CA LYS A 54 18.88 5.90 -8.06
C LYS A 54 18.01 7.13 -8.22
N ALA A 55 17.02 7.32 -7.34
CA ALA A 55 16.13 8.48 -7.39
C ALA A 55 16.92 9.78 -7.18
N LYS A 56 17.82 9.80 -6.18
CA LYS A 56 18.71 10.95 -5.93
C LYS A 56 19.59 11.29 -7.12
N GLU A 57 20.21 10.29 -7.73
CA GLU A 57 21.03 10.46 -8.94
C GLU A 57 20.22 11.03 -10.12
N ALA A 58 18.97 10.58 -10.26
CA ALA A 58 18.06 11.07 -11.31
C ALA A 58 17.48 12.47 -11.03
N GLY A 59 17.70 13.05 -9.85
CA GLY A 59 17.11 14.32 -9.42
C GLY A 59 15.66 14.23 -8.92
N ILE A 60 15.19 13.02 -8.61
CA ILE A 60 13.87 12.76 -8.00
C ILE A 60 14.04 12.66 -6.49
N LYS A 61 13.18 13.34 -5.72
CA LYS A 61 13.14 13.18 -4.25
C LYS A 61 12.53 11.81 -3.91
N PRO A 62 13.29 10.87 -3.32
CA PRO A 62 12.73 9.60 -2.89
C PRO A 62 11.87 9.78 -1.64
N ILE A 63 10.72 9.12 -1.63
CA ILE A 63 9.88 8.93 -0.45
C ILE A 63 9.91 7.43 -0.11
N LEU A 64 10.49 7.07 1.03
CA LEU A 64 10.63 5.68 1.43
C LEU A 64 9.41 5.26 2.24
N GLY A 65 8.77 4.18 1.81
CA GLY A 65 7.61 3.61 2.50
C GLY A 65 7.59 2.09 2.41
N VAL A 66 6.46 1.53 2.82
CA VAL A 66 6.12 0.10 2.74
C VAL A 66 4.60 -0.01 2.77
N GLU A 67 4.03 -0.89 1.95
CA GLU A 67 2.67 -1.34 2.16
C GLU A 67 2.73 -2.58 3.06
N THR A 68 2.47 -2.39 4.35
CA THR A 68 2.60 -3.45 5.36
C THR A 68 1.31 -4.26 5.47
N TYR A 69 1.44 -5.49 5.95
CA TYR A 69 0.31 -6.35 6.26
C TYR A 69 -0.06 -6.22 7.75
N VAL A 70 -1.32 -5.95 8.07
CA VAL A 70 -1.80 -5.84 9.45
C VAL A 70 -2.67 -7.05 9.77
N ALA A 71 -2.30 -7.80 10.81
CA ALA A 71 -3.08 -8.92 11.30
C ALA A 71 -4.46 -8.44 11.80
N LYS A 72 -5.50 -9.25 11.56
CA LYS A 72 -6.86 -9.00 12.04
C LYS A 72 -6.97 -9.05 13.57
N ARG A 73 -6.12 -9.88 14.19
CA ARG A 73 -6.00 -10.06 15.64
C ARG A 73 -4.56 -9.73 16.07
N SER A 74 -3.83 -10.67 16.65
CA SER A 74 -2.40 -10.52 16.94
C SER A 74 -1.54 -10.98 15.77
N ARG A 75 -0.33 -10.41 15.64
CA ARG A 75 0.65 -10.87 14.64
C ARG A 75 1.10 -12.31 14.88
N VAL A 76 1.02 -12.80 16.12
CA VAL A 76 1.44 -14.17 16.49
C VAL A 76 0.33 -15.22 16.30
N ASP A 77 -0.90 -14.79 16.04
CA ASP A 77 -2.03 -15.70 15.79
C ASP A 77 -1.90 -16.37 14.42
N LYS A 78 -2.11 -17.69 14.38
CA LYS A 78 -1.94 -18.53 13.18
C LYS A 78 -3.07 -19.55 13.03
N GLU A 79 -4.31 -19.06 13.06
CA GLU A 79 -5.50 -19.87 12.83
C GLU A 79 -5.92 -19.81 11.36
N ALA A 80 -6.02 -20.98 10.73
CA ALA A 80 -6.39 -21.08 9.32
C ALA A 80 -7.78 -20.45 9.07
N LYS A 81 -7.95 -19.80 7.92
CA LYS A 81 -9.16 -19.05 7.50
C LYS A 81 -9.48 -17.78 8.30
N ILE A 82 -8.94 -17.63 9.50
CA ILE A 82 -9.13 -16.42 10.32
C ILE A 82 -7.95 -15.47 10.10
N ASP A 83 -6.73 -15.98 10.21
CA ASP A 83 -5.50 -15.19 10.22
C ASP A 83 -4.73 -15.25 8.88
N THR A 84 -5.31 -15.90 7.87
CA THR A 84 -4.74 -16.10 6.53
C THR A 84 -4.65 -14.80 5.73
N ASP A 85 -5.64 -13.92 5.89
CA ASP A 85 -5.83 -12.75 5.04
C ASP A 85 -5.68 -11.47 5.88
N PRO A 86 -4.47 -10.89 5.96
CA PRO A 86 -4.24 -9.63 6.65
C PRO A 86 -4.78 -8.44 5.85
N PHE A 87 -4.95 -7.31 6.52
CA PHE A 87 -5.24 -6.05 5.85
C PHE A 87 -3.98 -5.41 5.28
N HIS A 88 -4.12 -4.57 4.27
CA HIS A 88 -3.03 -3.71 3.79
C HIS A 88 -3.03 -2.36 4.50
N LEU A 89 -1.84 -1.77 4.68
CA LEU A 89 -1.67 -0.43 5.25
C LEU A 89 -0.43 0.25 4.66
N THR A 90 -0.60 1.43 4.07
CA THR A 90 0.50 2.16 3.44
C THR A 90 1.15 3.11 4.44
N LEU A 91 2.45 2.93 4.68
CA LEU A 91 3.24 3.75 5.61
C LEU A 91 4.39 4.44 4.88
N LEU A 92 4.58 5.73 5.13
CA LEU A 92 5.64 6.55 4.55
C LEU A 92 6.51 7.16 5.64
N ALA A 93 7.83 7.11 5.48
CA ALA A 93 8.76 7.74 6.42
C ALA A 93 8.81 9.27 6.20
N LYS A 94 8.54 10.06 7.24
CA LYS A 94 8.69 11.53 7.20
C LYS A 94 10.15 11.96 7.16
N ASN A 95 11.00 11.19 7.83
CA ASN A 95 12.42 11.49 8.03
C ASN A 95 13.22 10.21 8.34
N ALA A 96 14.50 10.37 8.68
CA ALA A 96 15.39 9.24 8.97
C ALA A 96 14.98 8.42 10.21
N HIS A 97 14.30 9.03 11.19
CA HIS A 97 13.77 8.30 12.34
C HIS A 97 12.56 7.44 11.92
N GLY A 98 11.63 8.00 11.14
CA GLY A 98 10.54 7.25 10.53
C GLY A 98 11.04 6.07 9.68
N TYR A 99 12.11 6.25 8.89
CA TYR A 99 12.72 5.16 8.13
C TYR A 99 13.22 4.01 9.03
N LYS A 100 13.82 4.33 10.19
CA LYS A 100 14.21 3.32 11.19
C LYS A 100 13.00 2.61 11.78
N ASN A 101 11.92 3.33 12.02
CA ASN A 101 10.67 2.75 12.50
C ASN A 101 10.04 1.79 11.47
N LEU A 102 10.03 2.14 10.18
CA LEU A 102 9.63 1.22 9.11
C LEU A 102 10.48 -0.06 9.12
N MET A 103 11.81 0.07 9.24
CA MET A 103 12.70 -1.10 9.33
C MET A 103 12.36 -1.97 10.56
N LYS A 104 12.03 -1.37 11.71
CA LYS A 104 11.62 -2.11 12.92
C LYS A 104 10.31 -2.85 12.69
N LEU A 105 9.30 -2.19 12.14
CA LEU A 105 8.01 -2.79 11.80
C LEU A 105 8.18 -4.00 10.87
N VAL A 106 8.88 -3.81 9.74
CA VAL A 106 9.16 -4.89 8.78
C VAL A 106 9.95 -6.04 9.41
N THR A 107 10.93 -5.73 10.28
CA THR A 107 11.71 -6.74 11.00
C THR A 107 10.83 -7.57 11.92
N HIS A 108 10.00 -6.95 12.77
CA HIS A 108 9.09 -7.67 13.64
C HIS A 108 8.05 -8.47 12.84
N ALA A 109 7.56 -7.91 11.72
CA ALA A 109 6.62 -8.61 10.83
C ALA A 109 7.19 -9.92 10.29
N HIS A 110 8.47 -9.94 9.92
CA HIS A 110 9.15 -11.14 9.42
C HIS A 110 9.59 -12.11 10.51
N LEU A 111 10.11 -11.61 11.64
CA LEU A 111 10.67 -12.47 12.69
C LEU A 111 9.60 -13.05 13.62
N GLU A 112 8.51 -12.32 13.86
CA GLU A 112 7.48 -12.69 14.83
C GLU A 112 6.13 -12.94 14.15
N GLY A 113 5.76 -12.07 13.21
CA GLY A 113 4.41 -12.01 12.64
C GLY A 113 4.15 -12.88 11.41
N TYR A 114 5.16 -13.62 10.95
CA TYR A 114 5.08 -14.34 9.68
C TYR A 114 4.12 -15.55 9.78
N TYR A 115 3.11 -15.54 8.90
CA TYR A 115 2.26 -16.70 8.62
C TYR A 115 2.28 -17.04 7.12
N TYR A 116 1.38 -16.47 6.32
CA TYR A 116 1.46 -16.48 4.85
C TYR A 116 2.12 -15.21 4.28
N ARG A 117 2.12 -14.15 5.08
CA ARG A 117 2.73 -12.84 4.83
C ARG A 117 3.41 -12.36 6.13
N PRO A 118 4.42 -11.49 6.06
CA PRO A 118 5.00 -10.85 7.23
C PRO A 118 4.03 -9.79 7.77
N ARG A 119 3.37 -10.05 8.90
CA ARG A 119 2.31 -9.19 9.42
C ARG A 119 2.75 -8.42 10.65
N ILE A 120 2.37 -7.16 10.74
CA ILE A 120 2.38 -6.40 11.97
C ILE A 120 1.02 -6.54 12.69
N ASP A 121 0.93 -5.96 13.88
CA ASP A 121 -0.33 -5.75 14.58
C ASP A 121 -0.36 -4.36 15.22
N TRP A 122 -1.45 -4.04 15.91
CA TRP A 122 -1.62 -2.75 16.56
C TRP A 122 -0.53 -2.46 17.61
N GLU A 123 -0.10 -3.46 18.38
CA GLU A 123 0.87 -3.29 19.47
C GLU A 123 2.20 -2.75 18.94
N ILE A 124 2.75 -3.38 17.89
CA ILE A 124 4.03 -2.92 17.33
C ILE A 124 3.86 -1.67 16.47
N LEU A 125 2.69 -1.47 15.85
CA LEU A 125 2.39 -0.23 15.15
C LEU A 125 2.42 0.95 16.12
N GLU A 126 1.71 0.84 17.25
CA GLU A 126 1.70 1.85 18.31
C GLU A 126 3.09 2.12 18.87
N LYS A 127 3.93 1.09 19.00
CA LYS A 127 5.30 1.24 19.49
C LYS A 127 6.24 1.99 18.52
N TYR A 128 6.00 1.89 17.21
CA TYR A 128 6.90 2.42 16.18
C TYR A 128 6.18 3.35 15.18
N HIS A 129 5.09 4.01 15.57
CA HIS A 129 4.33 4.91 14.70
C HIS A 129 5.01 6.28 14.51
N ASP A 130 5.88 6.68 15.42
CA ASP A 130 6.52 8.00 15.41
C ASP A 130 7.20 8.29 14.06
N ASP A 131 7.07 9.53 13.59
CA ASP A 131 7.66 10.00 12.33
C ASP A 131 7.23 9.25 11.06
N LEU A 132 6.08 8.56 11.12
CA LEU A 132 5.43 7.98 9.95
C LEU A 132 4.22 8.81 9.50
N ILE A 133 3.92 8.75 8.21
CA ILE A 133 2.62 9.11 7.63
C ILE A 133 1.91 7.81 7.28
N CYS A 134 0.63 7.72 7.62
CA CYS A 134 -0.20 6.56 7.36
C CYS A 134 -1.30 6.92 6.35
N LEU A 135 -1.45 6.11 5.31
CA LEU A 135 -2.60 6.17 4.40
C LEU A 135 -3.53 5.00 4.73
N SER A 136 -4.84 5.17 4.57
CA SER A 136 -5.83 4.14 4.96
C SER A 136 -5.74 2.84 4.17
N GLY A 137 -4.97 2.80 3.07
CA GLY A 137 -4.73 1.62 2.25
C GLY A 137 -5.67 1.49 1.05
N CYS A 138 -5.39 0.46 0.24
CA CYS A 138 -6.17 0.08 -0.94
C CYS A 138 -7.49 -0.63 -0.57
N LEU A 139 -8.13 -1.31 -1.53
CA LEU A 139 -9.34 -2.11 -1.27
C LEU A 139 -9.11 -3.24 -0.26
N ALA A 140 -7.90 -3.78 -0.18
CA ALA A 140 -7.53 -4.78 0.83
C ALA A 140 -7.25 -4.17 2.22
N GLY A 141 -7.29 -2.84 2.37
CA GLY A 141 -7.15 -2.14 3.64
C GLY A 141 -8.35 -2.31 4.57
N GLN A 142 -8.11 -2.22 5.87
CA GLN A 142 -9.15 -2.43 6.90
C GLN A 142 -10.35 -1.49 6.71
N LEU A 143 -10.09 -0.22 6.40
CA LEU A 143 -11.13 0.79 6.27
C LEU A 143 -12.02 0.54 5.06
N SER A 144 -11.42 0.22 3.92
CA SER A 144 -12.11 -0.13 2.68
C SER A 144 -13.00 -1.36 2.86
N GLN A 145 -12.49 -2.41 3.51
CA GLN A 145 -13.28 -3.63 3.78
C GLN A 145 -14.46 -3.36 4.72
N LEU A 146 -14.30 -2.52 5.75
CA LEU A 146 -15.42 -2.18 6.65
C LEU A 146 -16.51 -1.41 5.91
N ILE A 147 -16.14 -0.46 5.05
CA ILE A 147 -17.10 0.30 4.23
C ILE A 147 -17.82 -0.64 3.25
N GLN A 148 -17.08 -1.51 2.56
CA GLN A 148 -17.65 -2.49 1.64
C GLN A 148 -18.64 -3.44 2.35
N ASN A 149 -18.38 -3.78 3.61
CA ASN A 149 -19.26 -4.62 4.43
C ASN A 149 -20.38 -3.83 5.14
N ASN A 150 -20.59 -2.56 4.80
CA ASN A 150 -21.57 -1.66 5.43
C ASN A 150 -21.40 -1.48 6.95
N ALA A 151 -20.20 -1.74 7.49
CA ALA A 151 -19.85 -1.60 8.90
C ALA A 151 -19.36 -0.17 9.21
N ILE A 152 -20.23 0.82 9.01
CA ILE A 152 -19.86 2.25 9.04
C ILE A 152 -19.39 2.73 10.42
N ASP A 153 -20.03 2.27 11.50
CA ASP A 153 -19.64 2.67 12.86
C ASP A 153 -18.26 2.13 13.23
N GLU A 154 -17.95 0.91 12.78
CA GLU A 154 -16.64 0.29 12.96
C GLU A 154 -15.57 0.99 12.11
N ALA A 155 -15.90 1.35 10.86
CA ALA A 155 -15.02 2.14 10.00
C ALA A 155 -14.67 3.49 10.64
N GLU A 156 -15.66 4.15 11.27
CA GLU A 156 -15.43 5.40 12.00
C GLU A 156 -14.52 5.21 13.21
N ALA A 157 -14.75 4.16 14.00
CA ALA A 157 -13.91 3.84 15.16
C ALA A 157 -12.46 3.56 14.74
N VAL A 158 -12.26 2.80 13.66
CA VAL A 158 -10.94 2.51 13.10
C VAL A 158 -10.26 3.78 12.59
N ALA A 159 -10.94 4.60 11.79
CA ALA A 159 -10.36 5.84 11.27
C ALA A 159 -9.96 6.81 12.40
N LYS A 160 -10.77 6.94 13.47
CA LYS A 160 -10.41 7.71 14.67
C LYS A 160 -9.19 7.12 15.36
N LYS A 161 -9.18 5.80 15.58
CA LYS A 161 -8.07 5.09 16.23
C LYS A 161 -6.73 5.33 15.51
N TYR A 162 -6.71 5.25 14.18
CA TYR A 162 -5.52 5.59 13.38
C TYR A 162 -5.19 7.09 13.43
N SER A 163 -6.19 7.96 13.32
CA SER A 163 -5.99 9.42 13.43
C SER A 163 -5.44 9.84 14.79
N ASP A 164 -5.86 9.20 15.88
CA ASP A 164 -5.41 9.50 17.24
C ASP A 164 -3.96 9.04 17.44
N LEU A 165 -3.59 7.91 16.82
CA LEU A 165 -2.22 7.39 16.86
C LEU A 165 -1.26 8.26 16.06
N PHE A 166 -1.51 8.49 14.77
CA PHE A 166 -0.57 9.21 13.90
C PHE A 166 -0.69 10.74 14.01
N GLY A 167 -1.85 11.24 14.45
CA GLY A 167 -2.21 12.65 14.39
C GLY A 167 -2.94 13.01 13.09
N LYS A 168 -3.87 13.97 13.18
CA LYS A 168 -4.77 14.36 12.07
C LYS A 168 -4.06 14.82 10.79
N ASP A 169 -2.84 15.35 10.91
CA ASP A 169 -2.05 15.83 9.77
C ASP A 169 -1.13 14.74 9.17
N HIS A 170 -1.16 13.53 9.75
CA HIS A 170 -0.29 12.41 9.37
C HIS A 170 -1.07 11.11 9.11
N TYR A 171 -2.40 11.11 9.25
CA TYR A 171 -3.28 10.05 8.79
C TYR A 171 -4.18 10.56 7.66
N TYR A 172 -4.08 9.94 6.50
CA TYR A 172 -4.82 10.32 5.29
C TYR A 172 -5.76 9.20 4.88
N ILE A 173 -6.98 9.57 4.49
CA ILE A 173 -7.91 8.65 3.85
C ILE A 173 -7.50 8.54 2.38
N GLU A 174 -7.05 7.36 2.00
CA GLU A 174 -6.52 7.05 0.67
C GLU A 174 -7.66 6.76 -0.31
N LEU A 175 -7.61 7.40 -1.48
CA LEU A 175 -8.55 7.20 -2.57
C LEU A 175 -7.79 6.72 -3.80
N GLN A 176 -8.30 5.64 -4.39
CA GLN A 176 -7.81 5.04 -5.63
C GLN A 176 -9.00 4.85 -6.56
N ARG A 177 -8.78 4.91 -7.88
CA ARG A 177 -9.88 4.83 -8.84
C ARG A 177 -9.52 4.04 -10.10
N HIS A 178 -9.89 2.77 -10.11
CA HIS A 178 -9.75 1.88 -11.26
C HIS A 178 -11.13 1.62 -11.89
N PRO A 179 -11.44 2.17 -13.08
CA PRO A 179 -12.82 2.21 -13.60
C PRO A 179 -13.52 0.86 -13.79
N LYS A 180 -12.78 -0.23 -13.97
CA LYS A 180 -13.36 -1.58 -14.14
C LYS A 180 -13.56 -2.32 -12.81
N ILE A 181 -13.10 -1.78 -11.68
CA ILE A 181 -13.38 -2.32 -10.36
C ILE A 181 -14.62 -1.62 -9.80
N SER A 182 -15.78 -2.24 -10.03
CA SER A 182 -17.09 -1.62 -9.73
C SER A 182 -17.27 -1.24 -8.26
N VAL A 183 -16.69 -2.00 -7.33
CA VAL A 183 -16.81 -1.73 -5.88
C VAL A 183 -16.02 -0.50 -5.43
N GLN A 184 -15.02 -0.07 -6.21
CA GLN A 184 -14.15 1.06 -5.86
C GLN A 184 -14.94 2.37 -5.70
N GLU A 185 -15.94 2.61 -6.56
CA GLU A 185 -16.74 3.85 -6.52
C GLU A 185 -17.63 3.91 -5.26
N GLU A 186 -18.20 2.77 -4.84
CA GLU A 186 -18.97 2.66 -3.60
C GLU A 186 -18.08 2.91 -2.38
N VAL A 187 -16.93 2.26 -2.34
CA VAL A 187 -15.95 2.42 -1.25
C VAL A 187 -15.44 3.86 -1.18
N ASN A 188 -15.06 4.47 -2.31
CA ASN A 188 -14.62 5.87 -2.37
C ASN A 188 -15.71 6.83 -1.87
N SER A 189 -16.97 6.61 -2.23
CA SER A 189 -18.09 7.41 -1.72
C SER A 189 -18.21 7.32 -0.20
N GLY A 190 -18.06 6.12 0.37
CA GLY A 190 -18.00 5.91 1.82
C GLY A 190 -16.80 6.60 2.47
N LEU A 191 -15.61 6.46 1.90
CA LEU A 191 -14.36 7.06 2.39
C LEU A 191 -14.45 8.60 2.39
N VAL A 192 -14.99 9.21 1.33
CA VAL A 192 -15.19 10.67 1.24
C VAL A 192 -16.19 11.15 2.30
N LYS A 193 -17.30 10.43 2.53
CA LYS A 193 -18.26 10.76 3.59
C LYS A 193 -17.60 10.69 4.98
N LEU A 194 -16.81 9.64 5.21
CA LEU A 194 -16.11 9.44 6.47
C LEU A 194 -15.06 10.53 6.73
N SER A 195 -14.24 10.84 5.72
CA SER A 195 -13.27 11.94 5.75
C SER A 195 -13.93 13.27 6.12
N ARG A 196 -15.05 13.62 5.47
CA ARG A 196 -15.81 14.85 5.79
C ARG A 196 -16.38 14.84 7.21
N LYS A 197 -16.88 13.70 7.68
CA LYS A 197 -17.44 13.55 9.03
C LYS A 197 -16.38 13.75 10.11
N LEU A 198 -15.17 13.22 9.90
CA LEU A 198 -14.08 13.25 10.88
C LEU A 198 -13.12 14.42 10.71
N GLY A 199 -13.19 15.14 9.59
CA GLY A 199 -12.24 16.20 9.24
C GLY A 199 -10.85 15.63 8.92
N LEU A 200 -10.78 14.42 8.35
CA LEU A 200 -9.52 13.78 7.98
C LEU A 200 -9.15 14.11 6.53
N PRO A 201 -7.88 14.40 6.24
CA PRO A 201 -7.45 14.74 4.89
C PRO A 201 -7.58 13.55 3.94
N LEU A 202 -7.85 13.84 2.66
CA LEU A 202 -7.85 12.87 1.57
C LEU A 202 -6.49 12.87 0.87
N VAL A 203 -6.08 11.73 0.33
CA VAL A 203 -4.93 11.60 -0.57
C VAL A 203 -5.31 10.72 -1.76
N ALA A 204 -4.92 11.11 -2.97
CA ALA A 204 -5.13 10.31 -4.17
C ALA A 204 -3.87 9.51 -4.49
N THR A 205 -4.02 8.21 -4.74
CA THR A 205 -2.96 7.30 -5.19
C THR A 205 -3.50 6.38 -6.30
N ASN A 206 -2.66 5.50 -6.86
CA ASN A 206 -3.08 4.60 -7.93
C ASN A 206 -2.57 3.16 -7.80
N ASP A 207 -1.90 2.82 -6.70
CA ASP A 207 -1.41 1.47 -6.42
C ASP A 207 -0.62 0.84 -7.59
N ILE A 208 0.47 1.52 -7.99
CA ILE A 208 1.17 1.22 -9.24
C ILE A 208 1.91 -0.12 -9.13
N HIS A 209 1.64 -1.06 -10.03
CA HIS A 209 2.35 -2.36 -10.11
C HIS A 209 3.23 -2.50 -11.36
N TYR A 210 3.07 -1.64 -12.36
CA TYR A 210 3.82 -1.63 -13.61
C TYR A 210 3.92 -0.21 -14.17
N VAL A 211 4.82 0.02 -15.14
CA VAL A 211 5.28 1.37 -15.50
C VAL A 211 4.36 2.03 -16.53
N ASP A 212 4.00 1.27 -17.56
CA ASP A 212 3.20 1.75 -18.68
C ASP A 212 1.91 0.92 -18.81
N PRO A 213 0.77 1.50 -19.25
CA PRO A 213 -0.47 0.75 -19.42
C PRO A 213 -0.33 -0.49 -20.33
N ASP A 214 0.59 -0.45 -21.29
CA ASP A 214 0.88 -1.55 -22.21
C ASP A 214 1.58 -2.75 -21.51
N ASP A 215 2.09 -2.57 -20.29
CA ASP A 215 2.68 -3.64 -19.48
C ASP A 215 1.62 -4.54 -18.81
N ALA A 216 0.32 -4.21 -18.92
CA ALA A 216 -0.76 -4.92 -18.24
C ALA A 216 -0.79 -6.42 -18.54
N GLU A 217 -0.50 -6.85 -19.77
CA GLU A 217 -0.44 -8.27 -20.11
C GLU A 217 0.77 -8.97 -19.47
N ALA A 218 1.92 -8.30 -19.41
CA ALA A 218 3.10 -8.83 -18.74
C ALA A 218 2.88 -8.96 -17.22
N GLN A 219 2.23 -7.97 -16.61
CA GLN A 219 1.79 -8.03 -15.22
C GLN A 219 0.87 -9.22 -15.00
N GLU A 220 -0.10 -9.43 -15.88
CA GLU A 220 -1.05 -10.54 -15.78
C GLU A 220 -0.36 -11.91 -15.83
N ILE A 221 0.67 -12.06 -16.65
CA ILE A 221 1.50 -13.27 -16.71
C ILE A 221 2.30 -13.46 -15.41
N LEU A 222 2.85 -12.39 -14.83
CA LEU A 222 3.54 -12.47 -13.54
C LEU A 222 2.60 -12.99 -12.44
N LEU A 223 1.36 -12.51 -12.39
CA LEU A 223 0.34 -12.98 -11.45
C LEU A 223 -0.05 -14.44 -11.69
N CYS A 224 -0.08 -14.90 -12.95
CA CYS A 224 -0.26 -16.32 -13.27
C CYS A 224 0.87 -17.18 -12.67
N VAL A 225 2.12 -16.71 -12.74
CA VAL A 225 3.27 -17.41 -12.14
C VAL A 225 3.14 -17.46 -10.62
N GLN A 226 2.78 -16.33 -9.99
CA GLN A 226 2.58 -16.25 -8.53
C GLN A 226 1.51 -17.22 -8.03
N THR A 227 0.38 -17.27 -8.75
CA THR A 227 -0.81 -18.00 -8.33
C THR A 227 -0.84 -19.43 -8.86
N GLN A 228 0.12 -19.84 -9.69
CA GLN A 228 0.21 -21.15 -10.34
C GLN A 228 -0.99 -21.46 -11.26
N HIS A 229 -1.46 -20.43 -11.98
CA HIS A 229 -2.55 -20.53 -12.95
C HIS A 229 -2.08 -20.19 -14.37
N THR A 230 -2.98 -20.26 -15.34
CA THR A 230 -2.70 -19.90 -16.75
C THR A 230 -3.61 -18.77 -17.22
N MET A 231 -3.14 -17.98 -18.20
CA MET A 231 -3.90 -16.86 -18.78
C MET A 231 -5.26 -17.24 -19.34
N LEU A 232 -5.43 -18.50 -19.78
CA LEU A 232 -6.66 -19.00 -20.39
C LEU A 232 -7.74 -19.35 -19.36
N GLU A 233 -7.42 -19.36 -18.06
CA GLU A 233 -8.37 -19.67 -17.00
C GLU A 233 -9.22 -18.44 -16.64
N SER A 234 -10.54 -18.58 -16.72
CA SER A 234 -11.52 -17.48 -16.59
C SER A 234 -11.90 -17.11 -15.15
N LYS A 235 -11.39 -17.83 -14.15
CA LYS A 235 -11.71 -17.60 -12.72
C LYS A 235 -10.47 -17.70 -11.83
N ARG A 236 -9.43 -16.96 -12.21
CA ARG A 236 -8.22 -16.88 -11.40
C ARG A 236 -8.47 -16.10 -10.11
N PRO A 237 -7.76 -16.45 -9.02
CA PRO A 237 -7.91 -15.79 -7.73
C PRO A 237 -7.45 -14.32 -7.74
N LEU A 238 -6.55 -13.95 -8.66
CA LEU A 238 -6.02 -12.61 -8.83
C LEU A 238 -5.82 -12.30 -10.31
N SER A 239 -6.26 -11.12 -10.73
CA SER A 239 -6.13 -10.58 -12.09
C SER A 239 -6.10 -9.06 -12.02
N MET A 240 -5.19 -8.44 -12.77
CA MET A 240 -5.03 -6.98 -12.87
C MET A 240 -5.17 -6.48 -14.32
N ILE A 241 -5.44 -7.35 -15.29
CA ILE A 241 -5.61 -6.97 -16.71
C ILE A 241 -6.74 -5.93 -16.92
N ASP A 242 -7.71 -5.91 -16.01
CA ASP A 242 -8.81 -4.96 -16.02
C ASP A 242 -8.58 -3.73 -15.11
N SER A 243 -7.46 -3.68 -14.39
CA SER A 243 -7.13 -2.62 -13.45
C SER A 243 -5.78 -1.96 -13.77
N PRO A 244 -5.62 -1.32 -14.95
CA PRO A 244 -4.45 -0.52 -15.27
C PRO A 244 -4.35 0.80 -14.51
#